data_AF-A0A958KE26-F1
#
_entry.id   AF-A0A958KE26-F1
#
_cell.length_a   1.000
_cell.length_b   1.000
_cell.length_c   1.000
_cell.angle_alpha   90.00
_cell.angle_beta   90.00
_cell.angle_gamma   90.00
#
_symmetry.space_group_name_H-M   'P 1'
#
loop_
_entity.id
_entity.type
_entity.pdbx_description
1 polymer ?
#
loop_
_entity_poly.entity_id
_entity_poly.type
_entity_poly.pdbx_seq_one_letter_code
_entity_poly.pdbx_strand_id
1 'polypeptide(L)'
;MNRSLSRSGLPILSLDGKHLCSTVDPRKESQKWVEAQSRELQRAKAVIVLGAGCGYHLSELRKSYPGKEIVAIDQQMKFIDFCLAEHSIELTGIEFICATSLGELRKSRKLKPIFKSTYAVLVHQASVQFAPELYETFLDFLLVRSVEGVQFAHEVRSDIKQMVGCKEGDLVPAIEGKYVSIKDLVTLVEQRPEVELNHPQMIVKALRELLV
;
A
#
# COMPACT_ATOMS: atom_id res chain seq x y z
N MET A 1 -5.53 -24.54 -3.91
CA MET A 1 -5.83 -23.77 -2.69
C MET A 1 -6.62 -24.68 -1.79
N ASN A 2 -6.20 -24.82 -0.53
CA ASN A 2 -6.85 -25.69 0.43
C ASN A 2 -7.33 -24.85 1.62
N ARG A 3 -8.52 -25.18 2.12
CA ARG A 3 -9.06 -24.61 3.34
C ARG A 3 -8.86 -25.60 4.49
N SER A 4 -8.42 -25.11 5.64
CA SER A 4 -8.30 -25.89 6.88
C SER A 4 -8.61 -25.01 8.09
N LEU A 5 -8.47 -25.56 9.30
CA LEU A 5 -8.55 -24.80 10.55
C LEU A 5 -7.14 -24.59 11.14
N SER A 6 -6.93 -23.45 11.80
CA SER A 6 -5.81 -23.24 12.71
C SER A 6 -6.02 -24.07 14.00
N ARG A 7 -4.98 -24.15 14.85
CA ARG A 7 -5.10 -24.77 16.18
C ARG A 7 -6.09 -24.04 17.10
N SER A 8 -6.31 -22.75 16.87
CA SER A 8 -7.34 -21.94 17.53
C SER A 8 -8.75 -22.15 16.95
N GLY A 9 -8.93 -23.04 15.98
CA GLY A 9 -10.23 -23.34 15.37
C GLY A 9 -10.68 -22.32 14.33
N LEU A 10 -9.81 -21.40 13.90
CA LEU A 10 -10.13 -20.36 12.94
C LEU A 10 -9.85 -20.82 11.50
N PRO A 11 -10.69 -20.49 10.52
CA PRO A 11 -10.53 -20.91 9.13
C PRO A 11 -9.29 -20.25 8.50
N ILE A 12 -8.46 -21.04 7.84
CA ILE A 12 -7.24 -20.58 7.17
C ILE A 12 -7.14 -21.17 5.77
N LEU A 13 -6.41 -20.48 4.91
CA LEU A 13 -6.08 -20.93 3.56
C LEU A 13 -4.61 -21.32 3.45
N SER A 14 -4.35 -22.28 2.58
CA SER A 14 -3.01 -22.56 2.05
C SER A 14 -3.02 -22.63 0.52
N LEU A 15 -1.90 -22.23 -0.07
CA LEU A 15 -1.61 -22.35 -1.49
C LEU A 15 -0.25 -23.02 -1.62
N ASP A 16 -0.17 -24.06 -2.46
CA ASP A 16 1.07 -24.80 -2.74
C ASP A 16 1.82 -25.24 -1.48
N GLY A 17 1.08 -25.73 -0.48
CA GLY A 17 1.61 -26.20 0.80
C GLY A 17 2.02 -25.11 1.79
N LYS A 18 1.94 -23.83 1.41
CA LYS A 18 2.25 -22.68 2.28
C LYS A 18 0.98 -22.02 2.80
N HIS A 19 0.97 -21.68 4.09
CA HIS A 19 -0.19 -21.03 4.71
C HIS A 19 -0.19 -19.51 4.46
N LEU A 20 -1.39 -18.95 4.30
CA LEU A 20 -1.63 -17.52 4.09
C LEU A 20 -1.76 -16.73 5.41
N CYS A 21 -1.66 -17.41 6.56
CA CYS A 21 -1.60 -16.83 7.91
C CYS A 21 -1.14 -17.92 8.90
N SER A 22 -1.01 -17.55 10.18
CA SER A 22 -0.61 -18.43 11.26
C SER A 22 -1.52 -19.66 11.37
N THR A 23 -0.90 -20.83 11.45
CA THR A 23 -1.59 -22.10 11.76
C THR A 23 -1.93 -22.24 13.23
N VAL A 24 -1.44 -21.36 14.10
CA VAL A 24 -1.69 -21.39 15.54
C VAL A 24 -2.83 -20.46 15.89
N ASP A 25 -2.65 -19.17 15.68
CA ASP A 25 -3.63 -18.12 16.00
C ASP A 25 -3.49 -16.95 15.03
N PRO A 26 -4.28 -16.94 13.93
CA PRO A 26 -4.18 -15.92 12.92
C PRO A 26 -4.67 -14.53 13.39
N ARG A 27 -5.52 -14.46 14.43
CA ARG A 27 -5.93 -13.18 15.03
C ARG A 27 -4.79 -12.55 15.81
N LYS A 28 -4.11 -13.34 16.64
CA LYS A 28 -2.95 -12.85 17.41
C LYS A 28 -1.77 -12.46 16.52
N GLU A 29 -1.53 -13.19 15.44
CA GLU A 29 -0.55 -12.79 14.43
C GLU A 29 -0.92 -11.45 13.78
N SER A 30 -2.19 -11.29 13.40
CA SER A 30 -2.69 -10.07 12.76
C SER A 30 -2.61 -8.85 13.66
N GLN A 31 -2.88 -9.00 14.97
CA GLN A 31 -2.69 -7.94 15.97
C GLN A 31 -1.25 -7.44 15.99
N LYS A 32 -0.30 -8.36 16.12
CA LYS A 32 1.13 -8.01 16.10
C LYS A 32 1.54 -7.35 14.79
N TRP A 33 1.00 -7.84 13.68
CA TRP A 33 1.27 -7.26 12.36
C TRP A 33 0.79 -5.81 12.28
N VAL A 34 -0.44 -5.50 12.74
CA VAL A 34 -0.98 -4.14 12.76
C VAL A 34 -0.22 -3.23 13.72
N GLU A 35 0.12 -3.71 14.92
CA GLU A 35 0.88 -2.97 15.93
C GLU A 35 2.25 -2.53 15.39
N ALA A 36 2.92 -3.40 14.65
CA ALA A 36 4.21 -3.09 14.02
C ALA A 36 4.13 -1.95 12.98
N GLN A 37 2.96 -1.67 12.42
CA GLN A 37 2.75 -0.59 11.44
C GLN A 37 2.25 0.71 12.06
N SER A 38 2.14 0.78 13.39
CA SER A 38 1.52 1.91 14.12
C SER A 38 2.04 3.28 13.70
N ARG A 39 3.35 3.43 13.50
CA ARG A 39 3.98 4.70 13.09
C ARG A 39 3.49 5.19 11.72
N GLU A 40 3.38 4.29 10.75
CA GLU A 40 2.91 4.63 9.40
C GLU A 40 1.41 4.92 9.41
N LEU A 41 0.66 4.08 10.12
CA LEU A 41 -0.79 4.19 10.24
C LEU A 41 -1.21 5.49 10.94
N GLN A 42 -0.50 5.96 11.95
CA GLN A 42 -0.82 7.23 12.63
C GLN A 42 -0.78 8.45 11.70
N ARG A 43 0.09 8.43 10.67
CA ARG A 43 0.33 9.57 9.79
C ARG A 43 -0.54 9.59 8.54
N ALA A 44 -1.05 8.42 8.15
CA ALA A 44 -1.80 8.25 6.91
C ALA A 44 -3.31 8.43 7.11
N LYS A 45 -4.00 9.11 6.20
CA LYS A 45 -5.47 9.18 6.16
C LYS A 45 -6.10 7.91 5.59
N ALA A 46 -5.42 7.29 4.62
CA ALA A 46 -5.85 6.06 3.97
C ALA A 46 -4.78 4.95 4.07
N VAL A 47 -5.18 3.70 3.86
CA VAL A 47 -4.30 2.53 3.94
C VAL A 47 -4.53 1.67 2.71
N ILE A 48 -3.45 1.36 2.00
CA ILE A 48 -3.45 0.35 0.95
C ILE A 48 -2.72 -0.88 1.49
N VAL A 49 -3.33 -2.05 1.34
CA VAL A 49 -2.76 -3.32 1.78
C VAL A 49 -2.50 -4.20 0.56
N LEU A 50 -1.25 -4.62 0.39
CA LEU A 50 -0.85 -5.60 -0.62
C LEU A 50 -0.98 -7.01 -0.07
N GLY A 51 -1.93 -7.75 -0.63
CA GLY A 51 -2.29 -9.12 -0.30
C GLY A 51 -3.42 -9.21 0.73
N ALA A 52 -4.60 -9.68 0.31
CA ALA A 52 -5.76 -9.87 1.19
C ALA A 52 -5.61 -11.13 2.07
N GLY A 53 -4.99 -12.18 1.53
CA GLY A 53 -4.73 -13.43 2.26
C GLY A 53 -5.99 -14.04 2.87
N CYS A 54 -5.96 -14.29 4.18
CA CYS A 54 -7.13 -14.77 4.92
C CYS A 54 -7.98 -13.66 5.54
N GLY A 55 -7.64 -12.37 5.37
CA GLY A 55 -8.46 -11.25 5.84
C GLY A 55 -8.34 -10.88 7.33
N TYR A 56 -7.68 -11.68 8.16
CA TYR A 56 -7.51 -11.38 9.59
C TYR A 56 -6.79 -10.04 9.87
N HIS A 57 -5.76 -9.71 9.08
CA HIS A 57 -5.05 -8.43 9.23
C HIS A 57 -5.91 -7.24 8.77
N LEU A 58 -6.78 -7.43 7.78
CA LEU A 58 -7.74 -6.42 7.33
C LEU A 58 -8.81 -6.17 8.40
N SER A 59 -9.34 -7.25 9.00
CA SER A 59 -10.27 -7.18 10.12
C SER A 59 -9.65 -6.43 11.31
N GLU A 60 -8.41 -6.74 11.68
CA GLU A 60 -7.74 -6.06 12.79
C GLU A 60 -7.37 -4.61 12.45
N LEU A 61 -7.00 -4.30 11.20
CA LEU A 61 -6.81 -2.93 10.74
C LEU A 61 -8.11 -2.12 10.88
N ARG A 62 -9.23 -2.67 10.42
CA ARG A 62 -10.53 -2.00 10.49
C ARG A 62 -10.97 -1.75 11.92
N LYS A 63 -10.76 -2.73 12.80
CA LYS A 63 -11.04 -2.63 14.23
C LYS A 63 -10.15 -1.59 14.92
N SER A 64 -8.86 -1.59 14.62
CA SER A 64 -7.88 -0.67 15.26
C SER A 64 -7.94 0.75 14.71
N TYR A 65 -8.38 0.93 13.46
CA TYR A 65 -8.40 2.22 12.76
C TYR A 65 -9.73 2.45 12.01
N PRO A 66 -10.87 2.54 12.72
CA PRO A 66 -12.20 2.64 12.11
C PRO A 66 -12.43 3.95 11.32
N GLY A 67 -11.59 4.96 11.47
CA GLY A 67 -11.69 6.20 10.70
C GLY A 67 -10.97 6.18 9.34
N LYS A 68 -10.15 5.17 9.06
CA LYS A 68 -9.32 5.15 7.85
C LYS A 68 -10.05 4.51 6.68
N GLU A 69 -9.83 5.09 5.50
CA GLU A 69 -10.15 4.45 4.22
C GLU A 69 -9.14 3.29 4.02
N ILE A 70 -9.62 2.08 3.79
CA ILE A 70 -8.78 0.89 3.64
C ILE A 70 -9.10 0.24 2.30
N VAL A 71 -8.05 0.00 1.51
CA VAL A 71 -8.15 -0.73 0.24
C VAL A 71 -7.18 -1.90 0.24
N ALA A 72 -7.71 -3.10 0.05
CA ALA A 72 -6.92 -4.31 -0.08
C ALA A 72 -6.80 -4.71 -1.56
N ILE A 73 -5.57 -4.98 -1.99
CA ILE A 73 -5.26 -5.42 -3.35
C ILE A 73 -4.79 -6.87 -3.28
N ASP A 74 -5.39 -7.72 -4.10
CA ASP A 74 -4.89 -9.08 -4.31
C ASP A 74 -4.96 -9.45 -5.80
N GLN A 75 -4.14 -10.39 -6.22
CA GLN A 75 -4.14 -10.87 -7.61
C GLN A 75 -5.21 -11.93 -7.89
N GLN A 76 -5.78 -12.55 -6.84
CA GLN A 76 -6.71 -13.66 -7.02
C GLN A 76 -8.03 -13.41 -6.30
N MET A 77 -9.12 -13.36 -7.07
CA MET A 77 -10.47 -13.13 -6.54
C MET A 77 -10.85 -14.14 -5.45
N LYS A 78 -10.40 -15.39 -5.55
CA LYS A 78 -10.68 -16.44 -4.56
C LYS A 78 -10.25 -16.08 -3.13
N PHE A 79 -9.20 -15.26 -2.95
CA PHE A 79 -8.78 -14.81 -1.62
C PHE A 79 -9.70 -13.71 -1.11
N ILE A 80 -10.14 -12.80 -1.98
CA ILE A 80 -11.12 -11.77 -1.68
C ILE A 80 -12.46 -12.42 -1.31
N ASP A 81 -12.93 -13.38 -2.10
CA ASP A 81 -14.16 -14.14 -1.83
C ASP A 81 -14.11 -14.83 -0.47
N PHE A 82 -12.98 -15.45 -0.13
CA PHE A 82 -12.78 -16.05 1.18
C PHE A 82 -12.84 -15.00 2.31
N CYS A 83 -12.16 -13.86 2.15
CA CYS A 83 -12.21 -12.79 3.14
C CYS A 83 -13.65 -12.32 3.38
N LEU A 84 -14.40 -12.09 2.30
CA LEU A 84 -15.79 -11.64 2.38
C LEU A 84 -16.71 -12.70 2.98
N ALA A 85 -16.50 -13.99 2.68
CA ALA A 85 -17.30 -15.08 3.25
C ALA A 85 -17.06 -15.24 4.76
N GLU A 86 -15.81 -15.18 5.21
CA GLU A 86 -15.44 -15.48 6.61
C GLU A 86 -15.48 -14.26 7.53
N HIS A 87 -15.42 -13.04 6.98
CA HIS A 87 -15.27 -11.79 7.75
C HIS A 87 -16.16 -10.65 7.24
N SER A 88 -17.30 -10.95 6.58
CA SER A 88 -18.19 -9.95 5.96
C SER A 88 -18.48 -8.74 6.85
N ILE A 89 -18.80 -8.97 8.13
CA ILE A 89 -19.13 -7.91 9.09
C ILE A 89 -17.86 -7.10 9.41
N GLU A 90 -16.77 -7.76 9.78
CA GLU A 90 -15.53 -7.08 10.18
C GLU A 90 -14.83 -6.34 9.04
N LEU A 91 -15.10 -6.71 7.79
CA LEU A 91 -14.53 -6.07 6.59
C LEU A 91 -15.47 -5.01 5.98
N THR A 92 -16.57 -4.68 6.65
CA THR A 92 -17.48 -3.63 6.18
C THR A 92 -16.72 -2.31 5.99
N GLY A 93 -16.85 -1.72 4.80
CA GLY A 93 -16.18 -0.48 4.42
C GLY A 93 -14.73 -0.63 3.94
N ILE A 94 -14.21 -1.86 3.86
CA ILE A 94 -12.96 -2.13 3.15
C ILE A 94 -13.27 -2.36 1.67
N GLU A 95 -12.54 -1.66 0.83
CA GLU A 95 -12.65 -1.82 -0.61
C GLU A 95 -11.62 -2.83 -1.12
N PHE A 96 -12.04 -3.73 -2.01
CA PHE A 96 -11.15 -4.74 -2.61
C PHE A 96 -10.85 -4.42 -4.07
N ILE A 97 -9.61 -4.63 -4.49
CA ILE A 97 -9.15 -4.58 -5.88
C ILE A 97 -8.55 -5.94 -6.22
N CYS A 98 -9.14 -6.64 -7.20
CA CYS A 98 -8.49 -7.76 -7.85
C CYS A 98 -7.70 -7.25 -9.05
N ALA A 99 -6.37 -7.42 -9.05
CA ALA A 99 -5.51 -6.97 -10.15
C ALA A 99 -4.36 -7.95 -10.38
N THR A 100 -4.24 -8.43 -11.62
CA THR A 100 -3.19 -9.35 -12.08
C THR A 100 -2.06 -8.62 -12.82
N SER A 101 -2.22 -7.32 -13.06
CA SER A 101 -1.24 -6.48 -13.73
C SER A 101 -1.32 -5.03 -13.26
N LEU A 102 -0.25 -4.27 -13.50
CA LEU A 102 -0.20 -2.84 -13.17
C LEU A 102 -1.26 -2.04 -13.96
N GLY A 103 -1.53 -2.45 -15.19
CA GLY A 103 -2.56 -1.83 -16.03
C GLY A 103 -3.97 -1.97 -15.47
N GLU A 104 -4.31 -3.13 -14.88
CA GLU A 104 -5.57 -3.33 -14.16
C GLU A 104 -5.63 -2.49 -12.90
N LEU A 105 -4.54 -2.49 -12.11
CA LEU A 105 -4.45 -1.72 -10.88
C LEU A 105 -4.68 -0.21 -11.15
N ARG A 106 -4.00 0.37 -12.13
CA ARG A 106 -4.11 1.79 -12.53
C ARG A 106 -5.52 2.18 -12.97
N LYS A 107 -6.27 1.25 -13.60
CA LYS A 107 -7.65 1.49 -14.04
C LYS A 107 -8.66 1.47 -12.89
N SER A 108 -8.27 0.97 -11.71
CA SER A 108 -9.14 0.94 -10.54
C SER A 108 -9.58 2.34 -10.13
N ARG A 109 -10.90 2.58 -10.17
CA ARG A 109 -11.50 3.83 -9.70
C ARG A 109 -11.31 4.03 -8.19
N LYS A 110 -11.06 2.95 -7.45
CA LYS A 110 -10.88 2.93 -5.99
C LYS A 110 -9.54 3.51 -5.55
N LEU A 111 -8.52 3.56 -6.41
CA LEU A 111 -7.20 4.10 -6.05
C LEU A 111 -7.13 5.63 -6.11
N LYS A 112 -7.85 6.26 -7.05
CA LYS A 112 -7.75 7.71 -7.26
C LYS A 112 -8.10 8.52 -5.99
N PRO A 113 -9.16 8.19 -5.23
CA PRO A 113 -9.46 8.87 -3.96
C PRO A 113 -8.31 8.78 -2.97
N ILE A 114 -7.74 7.59 -2.77
CA ILE A 114 -6.62 7.36 -1.85
C ILE A 114 -5.42 8.24 -2.19
N PHE A 115 -5.03 8.27 -3.47
CA PHE A 115 -3.89 9.03 -3.96
C PHE A 115 -4.04 10.55 -3.77
N LYS A 116 -5.26 11.08 -3.60
CA LYS A 116 -5.48 12.50 -3.28
C LYS A 116 -5.18 12.85 -1.81
N SER A 117 -4.91 11.86 -0.97
CA SER A 117 -4.65 12.02 0.45
C SER A 117 -3.28 11.46 0.84
N THR A 118 -2.90 11.58 2.12
CA THR A 118 -1.78 10.82 2.66
C THR A 118 -2.21 9.37 2.89
N TYR A 119 -1.38 8.42 2.45
CA TYR A 119 -1.69 7.00 2.59
C TYR A 119 -0.49 6.17 3.01
N ALA A 120 -0.74 5.08 3.73
CA ALA A 120 0.23 4.03 4.02
C ALA A 120 0.11 2.90 2.98
N VAL A 121 1.21 2.23 2.65
CA VAL A 121 1.19 1.02 1.82
C VAL A 121 1.79 -0.09 2.68
N LEU A 122 0.96 -1.05 3.07
CA LEU A 122 1.35 -2.14 3.96
C LEU A 122 1.43 -3.43 3.17
N VAL A 123 2.44 -4.25 3.48
CA VAL A 123 2.69 -5.52 2.79
C VAL A 123 2.37 -6.69 3.72
N HIS A 124 1.42 -7.52 3.33
CA HIS A 124 1.15 -8.77 4.03
C HIS A 124 2.03 -9.89 3.45
N GLN A 125 3.17 -10.14 4.11
CA GLN A 125 4.22 -11.03 3.61
C GLN A 125 3.72 -12.44 3.25
N ALA A 126 2.81 -12.99 4.05
CA ALA A 126 2.26 -14.32 3.80
C ALA A 126 1.45 -14.39 2.49
N SER A 127 0.91 -13.28 1.99
CA SER A 127 0.17 -13.21 0.73
C SER A 127 1.07 -12.91 -0.47
N VAL A 128 2.04 -12.00 -0.33
CA VAL A 128 2.83 -11.53 -1.49
C VAL A 128 3.86 -12.55 -1.98
N GLN A 129 4.25 -13.50 -1.12
CA GLN A 129 5.20 -14.57 -1.47
C GLN A 129 4.77 -15.46 -2.66
N PHE A 130 3.50 -15.39 -3.09
CA PHE A 130 2.96 -16.20 -4.19
C PHE A 130 3.04 -15.50 -5.56
N ALA A 131 3.37 -14.21 -5.60
CA ALA A 131 3.67 -13.48 -6.83
C ALA A 131 4.56 -12.27 -6.51
N PRO A 132 5.79 -12.51 -6.02
CA PRO A 132 6.64 -11.46 -5.48
C PRO A 132 6.91 -10.35 -6.51
N GLU A 133 7.16 -10.71 -7.78
CA GLU A 133 7.47 -9.73 -8.84
C GLU A 133 6.28 -8.80 -9.14
N LEU A 134 5.06 -9.34 -9.11
CA LEU A 134 3.85 -8.56 -9.31
C LEU A 134 3.62 -7.57 -8.15
N TYR A 135 3.77 -8.04 -6.91
CA TYR A 135 3.57 -7.20 -5.74
C TYR A 135 4.68 -6.17 -5.55
N GLU A 136 5.92 -6.47 -5.97
CA GLU A 136 7.01 -5.50 -6.05
C GLU A 136 6.67 -4.39 -7.05
N THR A 137 6.19 -4.76 -8.25
CA THR A 137 5.71 -3.79 -9.25
C THR A 137 4.58 -2.91 -8.70
N PHE A 138 3.63 -3.49 -7.96
CA PHE A 138 2.56 -2.73 -7.31
C PHE A 138 3.11 -1.82 -6.22
N LEU A 139 4.05 -2.30 -5.41
CA LEU A 139 4.64 -1.52 -4.33
C LEU A 139 5.38 -0.31 -4.89
N ASP A 140 6.18 -0.48 -5.93
CA ASP A 140 6.90 0.63 -6.55
C ASP A 140 5.95 1.64 -7.18
N PHE A 141 4.92 1.18 -7.88
CA PHE A 141 3.87 2.07 -8.38
C PHE A 141 3.19 2.86 -7.25
N LEU A 142 2.76 2.17 -6.19
CA LEU A 142 2.03 2.77 -5.07
C LEU A 142 2.91 3.67 -4.19
N LEU A 143 4.21 3.42 -4.13
CA LEU A 143 5.16 4.30 -3.46
C LEU A 143 5.69 5.40 -4.37
N VAL A 144 5.18 5.50 -5.60
CA VAL A 144 5.59 6.52 -6.58
C VAL A 144 7.10 6.41 -6.87
N ARG A 145 7.58 5.17 -7.00
CA ARG A 145 8.95 4.76 -7.35
C ARG A 145 9.05 4.17 -8.76
N SER A 146 7.96 4.16 -9.52
CA SER A 146 7.92 3.81 -10.95
C SER A 146 7.41 4.97 -11.81
N VAL A 147 7.72 4.95 -13.12
CA VAL A 147 7.33 6.00 -14.09
C VAL A 147 5.81 6.15 -14.09
N GLU A 148 5.12 5.01 -14.09
CA GLU A 148 3.67 4.92 -14.03
C GLU A 148 3.13 5.48 -12.72
N GLY A 149 3.83 5.25 -11.60
CA GLY A 149 3.45 5.78 -10.29
C GLY A 149 3.52 7.30 -10.26
N VAL A 150 4.60 7.88 -10.80
CA VAL A 150 4.78 9.34 -10.95
C VAL A 150 3.70 9.93 -11.85
N GLN A 151 3.48 9.32 -13.03
CA GLN A 151 2.45 9.77 -13.97
C GLN A 151 1.07 9.76 -13.32
N PHE A 152 0.73 8.66 -12.63
CA PHE A 152 -0.56 8.53 -11.94
C PHE A 152 -0.71 9.53 -10.80
N ALA A 153 0.34 9.73 -10.00
CA ALA A 153 0.34 10.74 -8.94
C ALA A 153 0.16 12.14 -9.53
N HIS A 154 0.87 12.49 -10.59
CA HIS A 154 0.72 13.77 -11.31
C HIS A 154 -0.69 13.96 -11.88
N GLU A 155 -1.31 12.91 -12.43
CA GLU A 155 -2.69 12.97 -12.93
C GLU A 155 -3.69 13.31 -11.81
N VAL A 156 -3.51 12.71 -10.63
CA VAL A 156 -4.49 12.70 -9.53
C VAL A 156 -4.28 13.83 -8.53
N ARG A 157 -3.04 14.24 -8.28
CA ARG A 157 -2.63 15.22 -7.27
C ARG A 157 -2.26 16.56 -7.89
N SER A 158 -3.09 17.57 -7.67
CA SER A 158 -2.87 18.93 -8.17
C SER A 158 -1.66 19.62 -7.54
N ASP A 159 -1.33 19.29 -6.30
CA ASP A 159 -0.15 19.80 -5.60
C ASP A 159 1.14 19.31 -6.26
N ILE A 160 1.19 18.05 -6.72
CA ILE A 160 2.32 17.55 -7.50
C ILE A 160 2.43 18.26 -8.85
N LYS A 161 1.31 18.59 -9.52
CA LYS A 161 1.35 19.36 -10.79
C LYS A 161 2.04 20.71 -10.64
N GLN A 162 1.92 21.35 -9.48
CA GLN A 162 2.57 22.64 -9.20
C GLN A 162 4.06 22.48 -8.86
N MET A 163 4.48 21.30 -8.42
CA MET A 163 5.87 20.97 -8.09
C MET A 163 6.69 20.58 -9.33
N VAL A 164 6.05 20.09 -10.40
CA VAL A 164 6.71 19.73 -11.68
C VAL A 164 6.80 20.95 -12.60
N GLY A 165 7.61 21.93 -12.19
CA GLY A 165 8.10 23.04 -13.02
C GLY A 165 9.61 22.95 -13.31
N CYS A 166 10.27 21.86 -12.90
CA CYS A 166 11.70 21.66 -13.05
C CYS A 166 12.08 21.39 -14.52
N LYS A 167 13.14 22.04 -15.00
CA LYS A 167 13.68 21.79 -16.34
C LYS A 167 14.68 20.64 -16.29
N GLU A 168 14.85 19.99 -17.43
CA GLU A 168 15.84 18.94 -17.68
C GLU A 168 17.26 19.52 -17.49
N GLY A 169 17.79 19.51 -16.27
CA GLY A 169 19.10 20.11 -15.95
C GLY A 169 19.36 20.53 -14.49
N ASP A 170 18.33 20.67 -13.65
CA ASP A 170 18.43 21.20 -12.27
C ASP A 170 18.93 20.17 -11.22
N LEU A 171 19.94 19.40 -11.57
CA LEU A 171 20.26 18.09 -11.01
C LEU A 171 21.39 18.11 -9.93
N VAL A 172 21.10 17.76 -8.66
CA VAL A 172 22.05 17.80 -7.51
C VAL A 172 22.01 16.47 -6.70
N PRO A 173 23.08 16.02 -5.98
CA PRO A 173 23.32 14.60 -5.69
C PRO A 173 22.67 14.07 -4.40
N ALA A 174 22.75 12.75 -4.25
CA ALA A 174 22.07 11.97 -3.23
C ALA A 174 22.58 12.18 -1.80
N ILE A 175 21.65 12.33 -0.85
CA ILE A 175 21.91 12.11 0.58
C ILE A 175 22.00 10.60 0.85
N GLU A 176 23.16 10.11 1.31
CA GLU A 176 23.38 8.77 1.90
C GLU A 176 22.88 7.55 1.09
N GLY A 177 22.82 7.63 -0.24
CA GLY A 177 22.56 6.47 -1.10
C GLY A 177 21.18 5.82 -0.99
N LYS A 178 20.20 6.45 -0.30
CA LYS A 178 18.80 5.96 -0.23
C LYS A 178 17.84 6.91 -0.95
N TYR A 179 16.98 6.34 -1.79
CA TYR A 179 15.95 7.03 -2.55
C TYR A 179 14.76 7.38 -1.64
N VAL A 180 14.26 8.61 -1.76
CA VAL A 180 13.13 9.13 -0.96
C VAL A 180 11.92 9.17 -1.88
N SER A 181 10.78 8.63 -1.45
CA SER A 181 9.57 8.65 -2.28
C SER A 181 8.91 10.04 -2.31
N ILE A 182 8.18 10.38 -3.39
CA ILE A 182 7.36 11.61 -3.44
C ILE A 182 6.36 11.64 -2.27
N LYS A 183 5.84 10.47 -1.88
CA LYS A 183 4.97 10.31 -0.71
C LYS A 183 5.65 10.76 0.59
N ASP A 184 6.92 10.41 0.79
CA ASP A 184 7.67 10.81 1.99
C ASP A 184 7.93 12.32 2.00
N LEU A 185 8.19 12.91 0.82
CA LEU A 185 8.35 14.36 0.66
C LEU A 185 7.06 15.11 1.00
N VAL A 186 5.91 14.69 0.46
CA VAL A 186 4.60 15.27 0.81
C VAL A 186 4.34 15.17 2.32
N THR A 187 4.58 14.00 2.91
CA THR A 187 4.35 13.77 4.33
C THR A 187 5.23 14.67 5.20
N LEU A 188 6.46 14.94 4.75
CA LEU A 188 7.40 15.82 5.46
C LEU A 188 6.97 17.29 5.39
N VAL A 189 6.46 17.75 4.25
CA VAL A 189 5.93 19.11 4.06
C VAL A 189 4.68 19.33 4.92
N GLU A 190 3.75 18.37 4.93
CA GLU A 190 2.55 18.46 5.77
C GLU A 190 2.87 18.48 7.27
N GLN A 191 3.97 17.84 7.69
CA GLN A 191 4.40 17.78 9.09
C GLN A 191 5.28 18.97 9.52
N ARG A 192 5.83 19.73 8.57
CA ARG A 192 6.73 20.86 8.82
C ARG A 192 6.39 22.02 7.88
N PRO A 193 5.29 22.75 8.12
CA PRO A 193 4.86 23.85 7.27
C PRO A 193 5.89 25.00 7.18
N GLU A 194 6.84 25.07 8.10
CA GLU A 194 8.01 25.97 8.09
C GLU A 194 9.10 25.59 7.07
N VAL A 195 9.05 24.37 6.54
CA VAL A 195 9.93 23.95 5.44
C VAL A 195 9.34 24.53 4.15
N GLU A 196 9.79 25.72 3.77
CA GLU A 196 9.47 26.28 2.46
C GLU A 196 9.99 25.34 1.36
N LEU A 197 9.08 24.87 0.51
CA LEU A 197 9.38 24.08 -0.69
C LEU A 197 10.16 24.87 -1.76
N ASN A 198 10.61 26.08 -1.45
CA ASN A 198 11.47 26.93 -2.28
C ASN A 198 12.91 26.41 -2.45
N HIS A 199 13.20 25.19 -1.97
CA HIS A 199 14.43 24.48 -2.32
C HIS A 199 14.13 23.44 -3.43
N PRO A 200 14.46 23.75 -4.71
CA PRO A 200 14.49 22.79 -5.82
C PRO A 200 15.24 21.48 -5.49
N GLN A 201 16.10 21.53 -4.46
CA GLN A 201 16.96 20.45 -4.01
C GLN A 201 16.23 19.27 -3.34
N MET A 202 14.98 19.43 -2.86
CA MET A 202 14.26 18.34 -2.17
C MET A 202 13.33 17.54 -3.08
N ILE A 203 12.77 18.17 -4.12
CA ILE A 203 11.76 17.58 -5.02
C ILE A 203 12.41 16.64 -6.05
N VAL A 204 13.64 16.94 -6.47
CA VAL A 204 14.30 16.33 -7.64
C VAL A 204 14.83 14.92 -7.37
N LYS A 205 15.04 14.51 -6.11
CA LYS A 205 15.63 13.20 -5.79
C LYS A 205 14.65 12.02 -5.98
N ALA A 206 13.35 12.28 -5.98
CA ALA A 206 12.31 11.24 -6.11
C ALA A 206 11.87 10.98 -7.57
N LEU A 207 12.10 11.95 -8.47
CA LEU A 207 11.62 11.90 -9.86
C LEU A 207 12.68 11.43 -10.88
N ARG A 208 13.96 11.40 -10.49
CA ARG A 208 15.08 11.34 -11.42
C ARG A 208 15.42 9.95 -11.97
N GLU A 209 14.90 8.87 -11.40
CA GLU A 209 15.17 7.50 -11.91
C GLU A 209 14.15 6.99 -12.93
N LEU A 210 13.14 7.80 -13.25
CA LEU A 210 11.98 7.37 -14.02
C LEU A 210 11.86 8.06 -15.38
N LEU A 211 12.83 8.89 -15.72
CA LEU A 211 12.89 9.64 -16.96
C LEU A 211 14.21 9.43 -17.72
N VAL A 212 14.97 8.36 -17.38
CA VAL A 212 16.14 7.92 -18.14
C VAL A 212 15.82 6.61 -18.85
#